data_AF-A0A947IKZ5-F1
#
_entry.id   AF-A0A947IKZ5-F1
#
_cell.length_a   1.000
_cell.length_b   1.000
_cell.length_c   1.000
_cell.angle_alpha   90.00
_cell.angle_beta   90.00
_cell.angle_gamma   90.00
#
_symmetry.space_group_name_H-M   'P 1'
#
loop_
_entity.id
_entity.type
_entity.pdbx_description
1 polymer ?
#
loop_
_entity_poly.entity_id
_entity_poly.type
_entity_poly.pdbx_seq_one_letter_code
_entity_poly.pdbx_strand_id
1 'polypeptide(L)'
;MTDSIRVSTIAVDDYELYMPLLEAMRHDLEETLAEKPNAVFYPGRSMVVNRFLTTLRDLMGVSGQALPSLDEREKMAAALVFAIIQRYCVALLKFEPSRSPG
;
A
#
# COMPACT_ATOMS: atom_id res chain seq x y z
N MET A 1 -21.05 -27.83 6.88
CA MET A 1 -20.59 -26.81 5.92
C MET A 1 -19.54 -25.99 6.63
N THR A 2 -18.28 -26.37 6.48
CA THR A 2 -17.15 -25.59 6.97
C THR A 2 -16.84 -24.58 5.87
N ASP A 3 -17.27 -23.34 6.07
CA ASP A 3 -16.81 -22.22 5.25
C ASP A 3 -15.29 -22.16 5.39
N SER A 4 -14.58 -22.71 4.40
CA SER A 4 -13.17 -22.41 4.20
C SER A 4 -13.09 -20.91 4.00
N ILE A 5 -12.59 -20.20 5.01
CA ILE A 5 -12.06 -18.86 4.87
C ILE A 5 -10.97 -18.98 3.79
N ARG A 6 -11.34 -18.76 2.53
CA ARG A 6 -10.36 -18.57 1.46
C ARG A 6 -9.60 -17.33 1.85
N VAL A 7 -8.42 -17.52 2.44
CA VAL A 7 -7.39 -16.48 2.48
C VAL A 7 -7.24 -16.07 1.02
N SER A 8 -7.73 -14.89 0.67
CA SER A 8 -7.78 -14.40 -0.69
C SER A 8 -6.35 -14.07 -1.11
N THR A 9 -5.59 -15.07 -1.55
CA THR A 9 -4.25 -14.86 -2.08
C THR A 9 -4.33 -13.95 -3.29
N ILE A 10 -3.55 -12.87 -3.29
CA ILE A 10 -3.35 -12.05 -4.49
C ILE A 10 -2.58 -12.90 -5.51
N ALA A 11 -2.86 -12.71 -6.80
CA ALA A 11 -2.15 -13.44 -7.85
C ALA A 11 -0.64 -13.12 -7.77
N VAL A 12 0.22 -14.09 -8.08
CA VAL A 12 1.67 -13.91 -8.03
C VAL A 12 2.11 -12.69 -8.85
N ASP A 13 1.61 -12.57 -10.07
CA ASP A 13 1.94 -11.46 -10.97
C ASP A 13 1.56 -10.09 -10.38
N ASP A 14 0.40 -9.99 -9.72
CA ASP A 14 -0.02 -8.77 -9.04
C ASP A 14 0.88 -8.47 -7.83
N TYR A 15 1.23 -9.49 -7.03
CA TYR A 15 2.10 -9.31 -5.88
C TYR A 15 3.50 -8.84 -6.31
N GLU A 16 4.09 -9.49 -7.31
CA GLU A 16 5.40 -9.15 -7.86
C GLU A 16 5.42 -7.78 -8.54
N LEU A 17 4.28 -7.31 -9.06
CA LEU A 17 4.14 -5.96 -9.60
C LEU A 17 4.01 -4.90 -8.50
N TYR A 18 3.12 -5.10 -7.52
CA TYR A 18 2.73 -4.04 -6.59
C TYR A 18 3.64 -3.93 -5.37
N MET A 19 4.24 -5.03 -4.89
CA MET A 19 5.10 -4.97 -3.70
C MET A 19 6.34 -4.09 -3.91
N PRO A 20 7.13 -4.24 -5.00
CA PRO A 20 8.32 -3.42 -5.20
C PRO A 20 8.00 -1.93 -5.34
N LEU A 21 6.87 -1.59 -5.97
CA LEU A 21 6.41 -0.20 -6.09
C LEU A 21 6.09 0.40 -4.71
N LEU A 22 5.45 -0.38 -3.85
CA LEU A 22 5.16 0.02 -2.47
C LEU A 22 6.41 0.23 -1.64
N GLU A 23 7.37 -0.67 -1.76
CA GLU A 23 8.66 -0.56 -1.08
C GLU A 23 9.45 0.65 -1.55
N ALA A 24 9.49 0.91 -2.86
CA ALA A 24 10.12 2.11 -3.41
C ALA A 24 9.49 3.39 -2.85
N MET A 25 8.16 3.49 -2.87
CA MET A 25 7.46 4.64 -2.27
C MET A 25 7.75 4.81 -0.78
N ARG A 26 7.85 3.71 -0.04
CA ARG A 26 8.19 3.73 1.39
C ARG A 26 9.59 4.27 1.60
N HIS A 27 10.56 3.79 0.82
CA HIS A 27 11.96 4.22 0.89
C HIS A 27 12.12 5.71 0.52
N ASP A 28 11.51 6.17 -0.57
CA ASP A 28 11.55 7.57 -0.98
C ASP A 28 11.01 8.51 0.11
N LEU A 29 9.93 8.10 0.79
CA LEU A 29 9.35 8.87 1.90
C LEU A 29 10.23 8.81 3.15
N GLU A 30 10.87 7.67 3.43
CA GLU A 30 11.83 7.51 4.53
C GLU A 30 13.01 8.46 4.37
N GLU A 31 13.62 8.50 3.19
CA GLU A 31 14.71 9.43 2.84
C GLU A 31 14.25 10.89 2.93
N THR A 32 13.08 11.19 2.35
CA THR A 32 12.49 12.54 2.42
C THR A 32 12.30 13.00 3.86
N LEU A 33 11.85 12.13 4.76
CA LEU A 33 11.60 12.45 6.16
C LEU A 33 12.89 12.57 6.97
N ALA A 34 13.92 11.80 6.63
CA ALA A 34 15.25 11.95 7.22
C ALA A 34 15.85 13.33 6.93
N GLU A 35 15.68 13.84 5.70
CA GLU A 35 16.15 15.17 5.30
C GLU A 35 15.22 16.30 5.75
N LYS A 36 13.90 16.08 5.67
CA LYS A 36 12.85 17.09 5.90
C LYS A 36 11.71 16.48 6.73
N PRO A 37 11.85 16.45 8.07
CA PRO A 37 10.85 15.84 8.96
C PRO A 37 9.43 16.44 8.85
N ASN A 38 9.35 17.72 8.47
CA ASN A 38 8.10 18.47 8.32
C ASN A 38 7.64 18.56 6.86
N ALA A 39 8.14 17.70 5.97
CA ALA A 39 7.72 17.66 4.58
C ALA A 39 6.21 17.45 4.46
N VAL A 40 5.62 18.05 3.44
CA VAL A 40 4.20 17.94 3.14
C VAL A 40 4.02 17.28 1.79
N PHE A 41 2.97 16.47 1.70
CA PHE A 41 2.55 15.76 0.50
C PHE A 41 1.21 16.33 0.03
N TYR A 42 1.03 16.42 -1.28
CA TYR A 42 -0.19 16.93 -1.91
C TYR A 42 -0.80 15.81 -2.77
N PRO A 43 -1.66 14.93 -2.19
CA PRO A 43 -2.22 13.79 -2.91
C PRO A 43 -2.98 14.18 -4.18
N GLY A 44 -3.69 15.32 -4.16
CA GLY A 44 -4.36 15.85 -5.36
C GLY A 44 -3.43 16.20 -6.53
N ARG A 45 -2.11 16.31 -6.29
CA ARG A 45 -1.09 16.48 -7.35
C ARG A 45 -0.46 15.16 -7.80
N SER A 46 -0.75 14.06 -7.11
CA SER A 46 -0.25 12.72 -7.41
C SER A 46 -1.40 11.73 -7.58
N MET A 47 -2.20 11.92 -8.64
CA MET A 47 -3.29 11.01 -9.01
C MET A 47 -2.82 9.56 -9.13
N VAL A 48 -1.55 9.35 -9.51
CA VAL A 48 -0.97 8.01 -9.68
C VAL A 48 -0.91 7.27 -8.35
N VAL A 49 -0.43 7.92 -7.28
CA VAL A 49 -0.32 7.30 -5.96
C VAL A 49 -1.70 6.93 -5.41
N ASN A 50 -2.68 7.82 -5.52
CA ASN A 50 -4.04 7.55 -5.02
C ASN A 50 -4.72 6.41 -5.77
N ARG A 51 -4.58 6.38 -7.11
CA ARG A 51 -5.12 5.30 -7.94
C ARG A 51 -4.45 3.98 -7.65
N PHE A 52 -3.13 3.98 -7.49
CA PHE A 52 -2.35 2.80 -7.11
C PHE A 52 -2.83 2.22 -5.78
N LEU A 53 -2.93 3.05 -4.73
CA LEU A 53 -3.39 2.59 -3.41
C LEU A 53 -4.84 2.11 -3.45
N THR A 54 -5.72 2.79 -4.19
CA THR A 54 -7.10 2.34 -4.38
C THR A 54 -7.16 0.97 -5.06
N THR A 55 -6.42 0.80 -6.15
CA THR A 55 -6.34 -0.49 -6.87
C THR A 55 -5.89 -1.62 -5.94
N LEU A 56 -4.86 -1.36 -5.13
CA LEU A 56 -4.35 -2.38 -4.23
C LEU A 56 -5.34 -2.72 -3.10
N ARG A 57 -6.07 -1.73 -2.56
CA ARG A 57 -7.15 -1.99 -1.60
C ARG A 57 -8.21 -2.91 -2.19
N ASP A 58 -8.62 -2.64 -3.43
CA ASP A 58 -9.64 -3.42 -4.12
C ASP A 58 -9.15 -4.87 -4.35
N LEU A 59 -7.87 -5.04 -4.73
CA LEU A 59 -7.24 -6.36 -4.87
C LEU A 59 -7.19 -7.14 -3.55
N MET A 60 -6.96 -6.48 -2.42
CA MET A 60 -6.98 -7.10 -1.09
C MET A 60 -8.40 -7.36 -0.55
N GLY A 61 -9.45 -6.96 -1.27
CA GLY A 61 -10.85 -7.19 -0.91
C GLY A 61 -11.20 -6.69 0.50
N VAL A 62 -11.82 -7.54 1.31
CA VAL A 62 -12.27 -7.20 2.68
C VAL A 62 -11.11 -6.71 3.56
N SER A 63 -9.92 -7.27 3.40
CA SER A 63 -8.75 -6.82 4.17
C SER A 63 -8.25 -5.45 3.74
N GLY A 64 -8.41 -5.09 2.46
CA GLY A 64 -8.06 -3.77 1.94
C GLY A 64 -9.03 -2.66 2.35
N GLN A 65 -10.29 -3.00 2.67
CA GLN A 65 -11.28 -2.00 3.10
C GLN A 65 -10.90 -1.31 4.41
N ALA A 66 -10.20 -2.01 5.31
CA ALA A 66 -9.70 -1.47 6.57
C ALA A 66 -8.50 -0.52 6.40
N LEU A 67 -7.91 -0.44 5.21
CA LEU A 67 -6.77 0.44 4.95
C LEU A 67 -7.23 1.89 4.68
N PRO A 68 -6.49 2.88 5.19
CA PRO A 68 -6.80 4.28 4.95
C PRO A 68 -6.58 4.68 3.49
N SER A 69 -7.34 5.68 3.04
CA SER A 69 -7.11 6.40 1.79
C SER A 69 -6.40 7.71 2.05
N LEU A 70 -5.73 8.24 1.03
CA LEU A 70 -5.17 9.59 1.07
C LEU A 70 -6.26 10.59 0.67
N ASP A 71 -6.41 11.67 1.42
CA ASP A 71 -7.36 12.72 1.08
C ASP A 71 -6.81 13.58 -0.07
N GLU A 72 -7.50 13.59 -1.20
CA GLU A 72 -7.08 14.32 -2.40
C GLU A 72 -7.22 15.83 -2.29
N ARG A 73 -8.03 16.32 -1.33
CA ARG A 73 -8.41 17.73 -1.21
C ARG A 73 -7.49 18.51 -0.28
N GLU A 74 -6.79 17.82 0.62
CA GLU A 74 -5.99 18.45 1.66
C GLU A 74 -4.49 18.19 1.49
N LYS A 75 -3.68 19.09 2.04
CA LYS A 75 -2.25 18.84 2.23
C LYS A 75 -2.10 17.87 3.41
N MET A 76 -1.23 16.88 3.27
CA MET A 76 -0.96 15.90 4.31
C MET A 76 0.49 15.98 4.78
N ALA A 77 0.76 15.70 6.05
CA ALA A 77 2.13 15.52 6.52
C ALA A 77 2.73 14.29 5.83
N ALA A 78 3.96 14.39 5.30
CA ALA A 78 4.63 13.26 4.67
C ALA A 78 4.78 12.07 5.63
N ALA A 79 4.95 12.33 6.94
CA ALA A 79 4.97 11.30 7.98
C ALA A 79 3.65 10.50 8.06
N LEU A 80 2.50 11.15 7.86
CA LEU A 80 1.21 10.48 7.80
C LEU A 80 1.11 9.61 6.55
N VAL A 81 1.54 10.13 5.40
CA VAL A 81 1.57 9.36 4.14
C VAL A 81 2.48 8.14 4.27
N PHE A 82 3.67 8.30 4.84
CA PHE A 82 4.60 7.21 5.13
C PHE A 82 3.94 6.12 6.00
N ALA A 83 3.30 6.52 7.10
CA ALA A 83 2.59 5.58 7.97
C ALA A 83 1.46 4.84 7.24
N ILE A 84 0.78 5.50 6.28
CA ILE A 84 -0.22 4.87 5.43
C ILE A 84 0.44 3.84 4.52
N ILE A 85 1.47 4.22 3.75
CA ILE A 85 2.21 3.30 2.86
C ILE A 85 2.74 2.08 3.64
N GLN A 86 3.29 2.27 4.83
CA GLN A 86 3.77 1.18 5.67
C GLN A 86 2.66 0.19 6.05
N ARG A 87 1.42 0.66 6.31
CA ARG A 87 0.28 -0.23 6.56
C ARG A 87 -0.08 -1.07 5.34
N TYR A 88 0.05 -0.50 4.13
CA TYR A 88 -0.15 -1.25 2.90
C TYR A 88 0.93 -2.31 2.68
N CYS A 89 2.21 -2.01 2.95
CA CYS A 89 3.27 -3.01 2.89
C CYS A 89 2.95 -4.20 3.82
N VAL A 90 2.63 -3.91 5.08
CA VAL A 90 2.30 -4.94 6.08
C VAL A 90 1.05 -5.73 5.69
N ALA A 91 0.05 -5.08 5.10
CA ALA A 91 -1.14 -5.76 4.63
C ALA A 91 -0.83 -6.68 3.45
N LEU A 92 -0.11 -6.18 2.43
CA LEU A 92 0.22 -6.93 1.23
C LEU A 92 1.13 -8.14 1.54
N LEU A 93 2.06 -8.02 2.48
CA LEU A 93 2.90 -9.14 2.94
C LEU A 93 2.08 -10.33 3.46
N LYS A 94 0.89 -10.11 4.04
CA LYS A 94 0.01 -11.20 4.49
C LYS A 94 -0.60 -12.00 3.33
N PHE A 95 -0.52 -11.45 2.13
CA PHE A 95 -0.99 -12.05 0.88
C PHE A 95 0.15 -12.57 0.02
N GLU A 96 1.38 -12.61 0.56
CA GLU A 96 2.53 -13.18 -0.14
C GLU A 96 2.17 -14.57 -0.67
N PRO A 97 2.27 -14.79 -1.98
CA PRO A 97 1.99 -16.10 -2.54
C PRO A 97 2.97 -17.11 -1.94
N SER A 98 2.45 -18.20 -1.40
CA SER A 98 3.29 -19.34 -1.02
C SER A 98 4.09 -19.76 -2.25
N ARG A 99 5.41 -19.55 -2.26
CA ARG A 99 6.27 -20.18 -3.27
C ARG A 99 6.10 -21.69 -3.10
N SER A 100 5.32 -22.32 -3.97
CA SER A 100 5.44 -23.76 -4.16
C SER A 100 6.89 -24.01 -4.56
N PRO A 101 7.66 -24.82 -3.82
CA PRO A 101 8.93 -25.29 -4.33
C PRO A 101 8.61 -26.09 -5.60
N GLY A 102 9.13 -25.60 -6.73
CA GLY A 102 9.15 -26.37 -7.97
C GLY A 102 10.07 -27.58 -7.86
#